data_AF-A0A0A8GYH4-F1
#
_entry.id   AF-A0A0A8GYH4-F1
#
_cell.length_a   1.000
_cell.length_b   1.000
_cell.length_c   1.000
_cell.angle_alpha   90.00
_cell.angle_beta   90.00
_cell.angle_gamma   90.00
#
_symmetry.space_group_name_H-M   'P 1'
#
loop_
_entity.id
_entity.type
_entity.pdbx_description
1 polymer ?
#
loop_
_entity_poly.entity_id
_entity_poly.type
_entity_poly.pdbx_seq_one_letter_code
_entity_poly.pdbx_strand_id
1 'polypeptide(L)'
;MDFEAIRQALNKRLKALQILAVVEALVVFFLIFQFSKDIIIALFGSVLAGVLFFRILGRRLMWGRNELVFKMCEEFLKQNDAIFNKQGFNQSDFEKIHFDFTPKNYYSQNSFIFNDFILYDIKFKDEIGNFFCGILLYSKKLKQDIISCENIFQKIKEKDFTTQRVLKKDDFLFIASLKNPFFADLKISSELNFKIFRANLEKIQAFINN
;
A
#
# COMPACT_ATOMS: atom_id res chain seq x y z
N MET A 1 -78.22 -38.44 -34.88
CA MET A 1 -77.10 -37.85 -34.12
C MET A 1 -76.90 -36.46 -34.67
N ASP A 2 -77.06 -35.42 -33.85
CA ASP A 2 -76.98 -34.05 -34.34
C ASP A 2 -75.52 -33.56 -34.34
N PHE A 3 -74.82 -33.85 -35.44
CA PHE A 3 -73.40 -33.54 -35.62
C PHE A 3 -73.11 -32.03 -35.52
N GLU A 4 -74.10 -31.18 -35.73
CA GLU A 4 -73.93 -29.73 -35.70
C GLU A 4 -73.86 -29.19 -34.26
N ALA A 5 -74.69 -29.74 -33.37
CA ALA A 5 -74.62 -29.46 -31.93
C ALA A 5 -73.28 -29.92 -31.32
N ILE A 6 -72.75 -31.06 -31.76
CA ILE A 6 -71.44 -31.57 -31.35
C ILE A 6 -70.32 -30.63 -31.81
N ARG A 7 -70.35 -30.19 -33.07
CA ARG A 7 -69.37 -29.23 -33.62
C ARG A 7 -69.36 -27.91 -32.85
N GLN A 8 -70.53 -27.35 -32.53
CA GLN A 8 -70.64 -26.11 -31.77
C GLN A 8 -70.13 -26.26 -30.33
N ALA A 9 -70.47 -27.36 -29.65
CA ALA A 9 -69.98 -27.64 -28.30
C ALA A 9 -68.44 -27.82 -28.27
N LEU A 10 -67.88 -28.50 -29.28
CA LEU A 10 -66.44 -28.70 -29.40
C LEU A 10 -65.70 -27.37 -29.62
N ASN A 11 -66.19 -26.53 -30.53
CA ASN A 11 -65.64 -25.20 -30.79
C ASN A 11 -65.71 -24.28 -29.56
N LYS A 12 -66.80 -24.37 -28.78
CA LYS A 12 -66.95 -23.59 -27.53
C LYS A 12 -65.94 -24.03 -26.47
N ARG A 13 -65.73 -25.34 -26.30
CA ARG A 13 -64.72 -25.89 -25.38
C ARG A 13 -63.30 -25.54 -25.82
N LEU A 14 -63.02 -25.61 -27.13
CA LEU A 14 -61.71 -25.28 -27.68
C LEU A 14 -61.38 -23.79 -27.50
N LYS A 15 -62.34 -22.89 -27.69
CA LYS A 15 -62.19 -21.47 -27.34
C LYS A 15 -61.95 -21.25 -25.85
N ALA A 16 -62.70 -21.94 -24.98
CA ALA A 16 -62.49 -21.85 -23.54
C ALA A 16 -61.09 -22.33 -23.13
N LEU A 17 -60.61 -23.42 -23.73
CA LEU A 17 -59.26 -23.95 -23.52
C LEU A 17 -58.18 -22.97 -23.99
N GLN A 18 -58.38 -22.32 -25.15
CA GLN A 18 -57.46 -21.28 -25.64
C GLN A 18 -57.36 -20.10 -24.67
N ILE A 19 -58.49 -19.64 -24.13
CA ILE A 19 -58.50 -18.57 -23.13
C ILE A 19 -57.79 -19.02 -21.85
N LEU A 20 -58.08 -20.24 -21.37
CA LEU A 20 -57.44 -20.79 -20.18
C LEU A 20 -55.91 -20.89 -20.35
N ALA A 21 -55.44 -21.35 -21.52
CA ALA A 21 -54.02 -21.47 -21.83
C ALA A 21 -53.31 -20.09 -21.85
N VAL A 22 -53.99 -19.04 -22.35
CA VAL A 22 -53.45 -17.67 -22.30
C VAL A 22 -53.35 -17.18 -20.86
N VAL A 23 -54.37 -17.44 -20.03
CA VAL A 23 -54.34 -17.06 -18.60
C VAL A 23 -53.22 -17.80 -17.85
N GLU A 24 -53.07 -19.10 -18.07
CA GLU A 24 -52.00 -19.90 -17.47
C GLU A 24 -50.61 -19.38 -17.88
N ALA A 25 -50.41 -19.10 -19.17
CA ALA A 25 -49.16 -18.51 -19.67
C ALA A 25 -48.84 -17.15 -19.02
N LEU A 26 -49.86 -16.31 -18.79
CA LEU A 26 -49.68 -15.03 -18.08
C LEU A 26 -49.28 -15.22 -16.62
N VAL A 27 -49.86 -16.22 -15.93
CA VAL A 27 -49.48 -16.55 -14.55
C VAL A 27 -48.02 -17.04 -14.50
N VAL A 28 -47.63 -17.95 -15.39
CA VAL A 28 -46.24 -18.44 -15.46
C VAL A 28 -45.27 -17.30 -15.79
N PHE A 29 -45.61 -16.42 -16.73
CA PHE A 29 -44.80 -15.25 -17.07
C PHE A 29 -44.60 -14.32 -15.86
N PHE A 30 -45.67 -14.03 -15.10
CA PHE A 30 -45.59 -13.19 -13.91
C PHE A 30 -44.66 -13.78 -12.84
N LEU A 31 -44.73 -15.09 -12.62
CA LEU A 31 -43.85 -15.78 -11.66
C LEU A 31 -42.38 -15.71 -12.09
N ILE A 32 -42.08 -15.98 -13.37
CA ILE A 32 -40.71 -15.89 -13.90
C ILE A 32 -40.20 -14.45 -13.80
N PHE A 33 -41.02 -13.46 -14.14
CA PHE A 33 -40.66 -12.04 -14.05
C PHE A 33 -40.33 -11.62 -12.62
N GLN A 34 -41.15 -11.99 -11.64
CA GLN A 34 -40.87 -11.71 -10.23
C GLN A 34 -39.57 -12.39 -9.78
N PHE A 35 -39.38 -13.66 -10.11
CA PHE A 35 -38.16 -14.40 -9.78
C PHE A 35 -36.91 -13.76 -10.40
N SER A 36 -37.00 -13.25 -11.63
CA SER A 36 -35.89 -12.55 -12.29
C SER A 36 -35.49 -11.27 -11.55
N LYS A 37 -36.45 -10.51 -11.01
CA LYS A 37 -36.16 -9.32 -10.19
C LYS A 37 -35.44 -9.70 -8.91
N ASP A 38 -35.91 -10.77 -8.26
CA ASP A 38 -35.31 -11.25 -7.01
C ASP A 38 -33.87 -11.74 -7.25
N ILE A 39 -33.59 -12.40 -8.38
CA ILE A 39 -32.23 -12.76 -8.81
C ILE A 39 -31.37 -11.51 -8.98
N ILE A 40 -31.87 -10.48 -9.67
CA ILE A 40 -31.11 -9.24 -9.91
C ILE A 40 -30.78 -8.54 -8.58
N ILE A 41 -31.76 -8.47 -7.66
CA ILE A 41 -31.57 -7.89 -6.32
C ILE A 41 -30.55 -8.70 -5.51
N ALA A 42 -30.65 -10.04 -5.54
CA ALA A 42 -29.71 -10.92 -4.86
C ALA A 42 -28.28 -10.76 -5.41
N LEU A 43 -28.13 -10.62 -6.73
CA LEU A 43 -26.84 -10.39 -7.37
C LEU A 43 -26.25 -9.04 -6.96
N PHE A 44 -27.06 -7.98 -6.96
CA PHE A 44 -26.62 -6.66 -6.50
C PHE A 44 -26.22 -6.69 -5.02
N GLY A 45 -27.02 -7.33 -4.17
CA GLY A 45 -26.74 -7.50 -2.74
C GLY A 45 -25.44 -8.28 -2.49
N SER A 46 -25.20 -9.36 -3.24
CA SER A 46 -23.98 -10.17 -3.15
C SER A 46 -22.74 -9.38 -3.54
N VAL A 47 -22.79 -8.63 -4.66
CA VAL A 47 -21.67 -7.77 -5.09
C VAL A 47 -21.38 -6.69 -4.04
N LEU A 48 -22.41 -6.02 -3.53
CA LEU A 48 -22.26 -4.98 -2.51
C LEU A 48 -21.67 -5.56 -1.22
N ALA A 49 -22.19 -6.69 -0.75
CA ALA A 49 -21.67 -7.39 0.43
C ALA A 49 -20.21 -7.80 0.24
N GLY A 50 -19.85 -8.35 -0.92
CA GLY A 50 -18.47 -8.72 -1.25
C GLY A 50 -17.51 -7.52 -1.23
N VAL A 51 -17.91 -6.40 -1.85
CA VAL A 51 -17.11 -5.17 -1.87
C VAL A 51 -16.94 -4.60 -0.45
N LEU A 52 -18.01 -4.54 0.33
CA LEU A 52 -17.96 -4.04 1.71
C LEU A 52 -17.11 -4.94 2.61
N PHE A 53 -17.29 -6.25 2.50
CA PHE A 53 -16.51 -7.22 3.27
C PHE A 53 -15.02 -7.10 2.94
N PHE A 54 -14.65 -7.08 1.66
CA PHE A 54 -13.26 -6.89 1.24
C PHE A 54 -12.70 -5.54 1.71
N ARG A 55 -13.49 -4.46 1.65
CA ARG A 55 -13.05 -3.14 2.09
C ARG A 55 -12.80 -3.08 3.60
N ILE A 56 -13.69 -3.66 4.40
CA ILE A 56 -13.57 -3.65 5.87
C ILE A 56 -12.46 -4.60 6.31
N LEU A 57 -12.49 -5.85 5.86
CA LEU A 57 -11.53 -6.87 6.25
C LEU A 57 -10.13 -6.55 5.69
N GLY A 58 -10.06 -6.10 4.44
CA GLY A 58 -8.83 -5.68 3.80
C GLY A 58 -8.18 -4.49 4.50
N ARG A 59 -8.96 -3.50 4.96
CA ARG A 59 -8.43 -2.39 5.79
C ARG A 59 -7.83 -2.90 7.10
N ARG A 60 -8.54 -3.78 7.82
CA ARG A 60 -8.03 -4.37 9.07
C ARG A 60 -6.75 -5.17 8.84
N LEU A 61 -6.71 -5.97 7.78
CA LEU A 61 -5.56 -6.80 7.45
C LEU A 61 -4.34 -5.96 7.05
N MET A 62 -4.54 -4.93 6.23
CA MET A 62 -3.48 -3.98 5.87
C MET A 62 -2.97 -3.22 7.09
N TRP A 63 -3.85 -2.82 8.01
CA TRP A 63 -3.44 -2.19 9.26
C TRP A 63 -2.61 -3.13 10.12
N GLY A 64 -3.05 -4.38 10.32
CA GLY A 64 -2.28 -5.39 11.06
C GLY A 64 -0.91 -5.70 10.44
N ARG A 65 -0.82 -5.69 9.10
CA ARG A 65 0.46 -5.83 8.38
C ARG A 65 1.39 -4.65 8.66
N ASN A 66 0.90 -3.42 8.54
CA ASN A 66 1.72 -2.24 8.81
C ASN A 66 2.16 -2.18 10.28
N GLU A 67 1.25 -2.53 11.19
CA GLU A 67 1.55 -2.61 12.63
C GLU A 67 2.64 -3.63 12.93
N LEU A 68 2.60 -4.80 12.28
CA LEU A 68 3.64 -5.82 12.43
C LEU A 68 5.01 -5.31 11.94
N VAL A 69 5.06 -4.59 10.81
CA VAL A 69 6.29 -3.97 10.30
C VAL A 69 6.87 -3.00 11.33
N PHE A 70 6.05 -2.13 11.91
CA PHE A 70 6.50 -1.18 12.94
C PHE A 70 6.97 -1.89 14.21
N LYS A 71 6.24 -2.89 14.70
CA LYS A 71 6.65 -3.67 15.88
C LYS A 71 7.97 -4.39 15.69
N MET A 72 8.21 -4.96 14.51
CA MET A 72 9.50 -5.58 14.20
C MET A 72 10.63 -4.55 14.17
N CYS A 73 10.37 -3.36 13.63
CA CYS A 73 11.33 -2.26 13.64
C CYS A 73 11.62 -1.79 15.08
N GLU A 74 10.59 -1.53 15.88
CA GLU A 74 10.71 -1.11 17.29
C GLU A 74 11.49 -2.15 18.11
N GLU A 75 11.20 -3.44 17.94
CA GLU A 75 11.92 -4.51 18.62
C GLU A 75 13.40 -4.54 18.22
N PHE A 76 13.70 -4.37 16.93
CA PHE A 76 15.09 -4.26 16.46
C PHE A 76 15.81 -3.05 17.05
N LEU A 77 15.17 -1.87 17.06
CA LEU A 77 15.77 -0.66 17.60
C LEU A 77 15.99 -0.78 19.11
N LYS A 78 15.05 -1.36 19.85
CA LYS A 78 15.18 -1.61 21.29
C LYS A 78 16.38 -2.52 21.62
N GLN A 79 16.65 -3.51 20.77
CA GLN A 79 17.84 -4.36 20.91
C GLN A 79 19.17 -3.63 20.65
N ASN A 80 19.13 -2.43 20.05
CA ASN A 80 20.29 -1.61 19.72
C ASN A 80 20.25 -0.24 20.44
N ASP A 81 19.56 -0.16 21.58
CA ASP A 81 19.41 1.06 22.40
C ASP A 81 18.93 2.28 21.60
N ALA A 82 18.05 2.05 20.63
CA ALA A 82 17.53 3.06 19.72
C ALA A 82 16.01 3.22 19.84
N ILE A 83 15.51 4.38 19.43
CA ILE A 83 14.10 4.75 19.55
C ILE A 83 13.50 5.06 18.17
N PHE A 84 12.30 4.54 17.93
CA PHE A 84 11.48 4.89 16.78
C PHE A 84 10.50 6.02 17.14
N ASN A 85 10.52 7.11 16.37
CA ASN A 85 9.49 8.14 16.46
C ASN A 85 8.81 8.34 15.11
N LYS A 86 7.49 8.53 15.14
CA LYS A 86 6.67 8.92 13.97
C LYS A 86 6.69 10.44 13.75
N GLN A 87 7.87 11.04 13.91
CA GLN A 87 8.13 12.44 13.62
C GLN A 87 9.28 12.49 12.62
N GLY A 88 9.04 13.17 11.50
CA GLY A 88 10.06 13.35 10.47
C GLY A 88 10.98 14.54 10.75
N PHE A 89 11.91 14.76 9.85
CA PHE A 89 12.71 15.97 9.83
C PHE A 89 11.92 17.13 9.21
N ASN A 90 11.99 18.32 9.80
CA ASN A 90 11.22 19.46 9.32
C ASN A 90 11.81 20.05 8.03
N GLN A 91 10.95 20.47 7.10
CA GLN A 91 11.39 21.11 5.86
C GLN A 91 12.19 22.39 6.11
N SER A 92 11.75 23.24 7.06
CA SER A 92 12.46 24.47 7.39
C SER A 92 13.87 24.22 7.94
N ASP A 93 14.07 23.11 8.64
CA ASP A 93 15.39 22.74 9.17
C ASP A 93 16.24 22.06 8.09
N PHE A 94 15.60 21.35 7.16
CA PHE A 94 16.24 20.83 5.95
C PHE A 94 16.81 21.92 5.06
N GLU A 95 16.05 22.98 4.79
CA GLU A 95 16.49 24.08 3.94
C GLU A 95 17.71 24.82 4.52
N LYS A 96 17.88 24.83 5.85
CA LYS A 96 19.06 25.40 6.53
C LYS A 96 20.34 24.60 6.31
N ILE A 97 20.27 23.35 5.83
CA ILE A 97 21.46 22.54 5.52
C ILE A 97 22.14 23.04 4.22
N HIS A 98 21.42 23.82 3.39
CA HIS A 98 21.95 24.44 2.18
C HIS A 98 22.62 23.43 1.21
N PHE A 99 21.87 22.40 0.83
CA PHE A 99 22.22 21.55 -0.31
C PHE A 99 22.06 22.32 -1.63
N ASP A 100 22.73 21.86 -2.69
CA ASP A 100 22.73 22.52 -4.02
C ASP A 100 21.40 22.32 -4.80
N PHE A 101 20.30 22.06 -4.10
CA PHE A 101 18.97 21.89 -4.66
C PHE A 101 17.89 22.37 -3.68
N THR A 102 16.80 22.91 -4.23
CA THR A 102 15.62 23.31 -3.45
C THR A 102 14.59 22.17 -3.41
N PRO A 103 14.14 21.72 -2.23
CA PRO A 103 13.12 20.68 -2.14
C PRO A 103 11.72 21.22 -2.46
N LYS A 104 10.98 20.45 -3.26
CA LYS A 104 9.56 20.62 -3.57
C LYS A 104 8.80 19.35 -3.19
N ASN A 105 7.59 19.49 -2.65
CA ASN A 105 6.80 18.35 -2.14
C ASN A 105 7.59 17.51 -1.12
N TYR A 106 8.27 18.20 -0.20
CA TYR A 106 9.05 17.57 0.86
C TYR A 106 8.15 16.75 1.78
N TYR A 107 8.64 15.58 2.18
CA TYR A 107 7.98 14.74 3.16
C TYR A 107 8.98 13.91 3.94
N SER A 108 8.82 13.95 5.25
CA SER A 108 9.50 13.09 6.21
C SER A 108 8.50 12.72 7.30
N GLN A 109 8.54 11.50 7.80
CA GLN A 109 7.55 11.01 8.77
C GLN A 109 8.12 10.23 9.93
N ASN A 110 9.28 9.62 9.75
CA ASN A 110 9.84 8.66 10.66
C ASN A 110 11.28 9.05 10.97
N SER A 111 11.63 8.95 12.25
CA SER A 111 13.00 9.10 12.72
C SER A 111 13.43 7.89 13.55
N PHE A 112 14.68 7.48 13.37
CA PHE A 112 15.32 6.39 14.10
C PHE A 112 16.50 7.00 14.84
N ILE A 113 16.37 7.10 16.16
CA ILE A 113 17.31 7.80 17.03
C ILE A 113 18.20 6.77 17.69
N PHE A 114 19.45 6.72 17.29
CA PHE A 114 20.51 5.95 17.93
C PHE A 114 21.36 6.90 18.80
N ASN A 115 22.19 6.34 19.68
CA ASN A 115 23.03 7.14 20.57
C ASN A 115 24.01 8.05 19.81
N ASP A 116 24.59 7.56 18.70
CA ASP A 116 25.62 8.27 17.95
C ASP A 116 25.11 8.99 16.69
N PHE A 117 23.87 8.71 16.27
CA PHE A 117 23.34 9.24 15.02
C PHE A 117 21.82 9.17 14.95
N ILE A 118 21.23 9.93 14.03
CA ILE A 118 19.79 9.93 13.77
C ILE A 118 19.56 9.69 12.29
N LEU A 119 18.59 8.83 11.97
CA LEU A 119 18.12 8.62 10.61
C LEU A 119 16.72 9.18 10.45
N TYR A 120 16.47 9.82 9.32
CA TYR A 120 15.16 10.30 8.92
C TYR A 120 14.79 9.68 7.58
N ASP A 121 13.55 9.23 7.41
CA ASP A 121 13.06 8.92 6.08
C ASP A 121 12.71 10.21 5.34
N ILE A 122 13.18 10.36 4.11
CA ILE A 122 12.95 11.59 3.34
C ILE A 122 12.59 11.25 1.90
N LYS A 123 11.57 11.95 1.40
CA LYS A 123 11.25 12.00 -0.03
C LYS A 123 10.93 13.45 -0.42
N PHE A 124 11.42 13.86 -1.57
CA PHE A 124 11.11 15.17 -2.16
C PHE A 124 11.33 15.11 -3.67
N LYS A 125 10.88 16.15 -4.37
CA LYS A 125 11.29 16.45 -5.74
C LYS A 125 12.15 17.70 -5.75
N ASP A 126 13.04 17.86 -6.71
CA ASP A 126 13.64 19.17 -6.96
C ASP A 126 12.69 20.07 -7.78
N GLU A 127 13.15 21.29 -8.10
CA GLU A 127 12.40 22.24 -8.93
C GLU A 127 12.16 21.73 -10.37
N ILE A 128 13.11 20.94 -10.89
CA ILE A 128 13.10 20.38 -12.25
C ILE A 128 12.16 19.14 -12.33
N GLY A 129 11.76 18.60 -11.18
CA GLY A 129 10.85 17.46 -11.04
C GLY A 129 11.55 16.11 -10.85
N ASN A 130 12.88 16.09 -10.71
CA ASN A 130 13.64 14.91 -10.33
C ASN A 130 13.24 14.48 -8.91
N PHE A 131 13.14 13.17 -8.68
CA PHE A 131 12.61 12.63 -7.43
C PHE A 131 13.71 11.97 -6.61
N PHE A 132 13.81 12.37 -5.34
CA PHE A 132 14.62 11.70 -4.34
C PHE A 132 13.74 10.90 -3.37
N CYS A 133 14.20 9.69 -3.05
CA CYS A 133 13.66 8.86 -1.99
C CYS A 133 14.84 8.16 -1.31
N GLY A 134 14.85 8.18 0.02
CA GLY A 134 15.91 7.53 0.79
C GLY A 134 15.86 7.94 2.25
N ILE A 135 17.05 7.97 2.85
CA ILE A 135 17.24 8.36 4.24
C ILE A 135 18.24 9.51 4.35
N LEU A 136 18.03 10.37 5.33
CA LEU A 136 18.98 11.38 5.78
C LEU A 136 19.57 10.90 7.11
N LEU A 137 20.88 10.71 7.12
CA LEU A 137 21.68 10.43 8.30
C LEU A 137 22.23 11.75 8.84
N TYR A 138 22.04 11.98 10.12
CA TYR A 138 22.67 13.05 10.88
C TYR A 138 23.61 12.42 11.92
N SER A 139 24.89 12.81 11.90
CA SER A 139 25.83 12.46 12.97
C SER A 139 26.98 13.45 13.02
N LYS A 140 27.34 13.89 14.23
CA LYS A 140 28.54 14.71 14.48
C LYS A 140 29.85 13.94 14.29
N LYS A 141 29.77 12.60 14.21
CA LYS A 141 30.91 11.71 14.05
C LYS A 141 31.06 11.19 12.61
N LEU A 142 30.45 11.84 11.61
CA LEU A 142 30.57 11.42 10.22
C LEU A 142 32.03 11.46 9.74
N LYS A 143 32.42 10.41 9.01
CA LYS A 143 33.71 10.32 8.32
C LYS A 143 33.91 11.48 7.35
N GLN A 144 35.15 11.99 7.26
CA GLN A 144 35.47 13.09 6.34
C GLN A 144 35.65 12.62 4.89
N ASP A 145 36.15 11.41 4.71
CA ASP A 145 36.54 10.77 3.45
C ASP A 145 35.38 10.08 2.70
N ILE A 146 34.13 10.48 2.97
CA ILE A 146 32.96 9.91 2.28
C ILE A 146 32.89 10.44 0.85
N ILE A 147 33.09 9.56 -0.12
CA ILE A 147 32.97 9.88 -1.55
C ILE A 147 31.49 10.12 -1.88
N SER A 148 31.15 11.39 -2.15
CA SER A 148 29.80 11.78 -2.56
C SER A 148 29.56 11.49 -4.03
N CYS A 149 28.34 11.04 -4.33
CA CYS A 149 27.86 10.87 -5.69
C CYS A 149 27.48 12.24 -6.28
N GLU A 150 27.90 12.50 -7.52
CA GLU A 150 27.60 13.75 -8.22
C GLU A 150 26.09 13.96 -8.46
N ASN A 151 25.31 12.89 -8.60
CA ASN A 151 23.87 12.98 -8.85
C ASN A 151 23.05 11.99 -8.02
N ILE A 152 22.44 12.51 -6.95
CA ILE A 152 21.62 11.71 -6.04
C ILE A 152 20.22 11.38 -6.57
N PHE A 153 19.79 12.03 -7.66
CA PHE A 153 18.48 11.80 -8.28
C PHE A 153 18.47 10.65 -9.30
N GLN A 154 19.60 10.00 -9.52
CA GLN A 154 19.66 8.87 -10.44
C GLN A 154 18.71 7.76 -9.98
N LYS A 155 17.89 7.26 -10.92
CA LYS A 155 16.94 6.18 -10.65
C LYS A 155 17.63 4.96 -10.04
N ILE A 156 17.18 4.54 -8.86
CA ILE A 156 17.67 3.34 -8.18
C ILE A 156 16.98 2.13 -8.80
N LYS A 157 17.76 1.12 -9.20
CA LYS A 157 17.25 -0.15 -9.76
C LYS A 157 17.20 -1.28 -8.74
N GLU A 158 18.12 -1.24 -7.77
CA GLU A 158 18.25 -2.24 -6.72
C GLU A 158 17.12 -2.12 -5.70
N LYS A 159 16.56 -3.26 -5.30
CA LYS A 159 15.50 -3.32 -4.30
C LYS A 159 16.02 -3.34 -2.86
N ASP A 160 17.28 -3.76 -2.70
CA ASP A 160 17.92 -3.90 -1.41
C ASP A 160 18.56 -2.58 -0.99
N PHE A 161 18.75 -2.41 0.31
CA PHE A 161 19.40 -1.22 0.84
C PHE A 161 20.89 -1.23 0.50
N THR A 162 21.32 -0.21 -0.25
CA THR A 162 22.71 0.01 -0.62
C THR A 162 23.16 1.40 -0.22
N THR A 163 24.46 1.51 0.07
CA THR A 163 25.11 2.74 0.50
C THR A 163 26.06 3.29 -0.57
N GLN A 164 25.87 2.87 -1.82
CA GLN A 164 26.70 3.31 -2.96
C GLN A 164 26.37 4.73 -3.42
N ARG A 165 25.14 5.17 -3.20
CA ARG A 165 24.65 6.48 -3.65
C ARG A 165 24.41 7.36 -2.44
N VAL A 166 25.46 8.09 -2.08
CA VAL A 166 25.44 8.99 -0.94
C VAL A 166 25.80 10.41 -1.34
N LEU A 167 25.26 11.39 -0.63
CA LEU A 167 25.63 12.80 -0.80
C LEU A 167 25.85 13.39 0.58
N LYS A 168 27.07 13.82 0.86
CA LYS A 168 27.45 14.40 2.15
C LYS A 168 27.38 15.92 2.10
N LYS A 169 26.89 16.52 3.18
CA LYS A 169 26.99 17.95 3.49
C LYS A 169 27.16 18.11 5.00
N ASP A 170 28.32 18.59 5.43
CA ASP A 170 28.64 18.79 6.85
C ASP A 170 28.39 17.52 7.69
N ASP A 171 27.56 17.62 8.72
CA ASP A 171 27.13 16.53 9.63
C ASP A 171 25.96 15.69 9.07
N PHE A 172 25.58 15.92 7.82
CA PHE A 172 24.47 15.26 7.15
C PHE A 172 24.93 14.42 5.96
N LEU A 173 24.29 13.27 5.79
CA LEU A 173 24.54 12.34 4.70
C LEU A 173 23.21 11.82 4.16
N PHE A 174 22.94 12.07 2.88
CA PHE A 174 21.87 11.34 2.20
C PHE A 174 22.34 9.98 1.75
N ILE A 175 21.44 9.01 1.85
CA ILE A 175 21.61 7.68 1.29
C ILE A 175 20.36 7.38 0.46
N ALA A 176 20.53 7.30 -0.86
CA ALA A 176 19.42 7.06 -1.77
C ALA A 176 18.94 5.60 -1.61
N SER A 177 17.64 5.39 -1.36
CA SER A 177 17.09 4.05 -1.21
C SER A 177 15.60 3.98 -1.53
N LEU A 178 15.16 2.86 -2.13
CA LEU A 178 13.75 2.59 -2.42
C LEU A 178 12.98 2.10 -1.19
N LYS A 179 13.67 1.59 -0.17
CA LYS A 179 13.07 1.05 1.03
C LYS A 179 13.77 1.59 2.27
N ASN A 180 13.01 1.78 3.34
CA ASN A 180 13.60 2.08 4.63
C ASN A 180 14.45 0.88 5.09
N PRO A 181 15.68 1.09 5.61
CA PRO A 181 16.59 0.01 6.00
C PRO A 181 16.06 -0.91 7.10
N PHE A 182 15.07 -0.47 7.89
CA PHE A 182 14.54 -1.19 9.05
C PHE A 182 13.06 -1.54 8.93
N PHE A 183 12.46 -1.40 7.75
CA PHE A 183 11.08 -1.84 7.52
C PHE A 183 11.05 -3.27 6.96
N ALA A 184 10.34 -4.14 7.66
CA ALA A 184 10.30 -5.56 7.36
C ALA A 184 9.61 -5.87 6.03
N ASP A 185 10.16 -6.82 5.29
CA ASP A 185 9.44 -7.50 4.21
C ASP A 185 8.65 -8.67 4.80
N LEU A 186 7.32 -8.53 4.83
CA LEU A 186 6.44 -9.57 5.38
C LEU A 186 6.36 -10.83 4.50
N LYS A 187 7.06 -10.89 3.36
CA LYS A 187 7.19 -12.09 2.53
C LYS A 187 8.27 -13.06 3.03
N ILE A 188 9.18 -12.58 3.87
CA ILE A 188 10.28 -13.39 4.43
C ILE A 188 10.12 -13.54 5.94
N SER A 189 10.87 -14.47 6.54
CA SER A 189 10.80 -14.72 7.98
C SER A 189 11.27 -13.51 8.81
N SER A 190 10.83 -13.45 10.06
CA SER A 190 11.28 -12.42 11.01
C SER A 190 12.78 -12.48 11.26
N GLU A 191 13.34 -13.69 11.41
CA GLU A 191 14.78 -13.89 11.60
C GLU A 191 15.60 -13.36 10.42
N LEU A 192 15.14 -13.59 9.17
CA LEU A 192 15.83 -13.08 8.00
C LEU A 192 15.74 -11.55 7.91
N ASN A 193 14.58 -10.97 8.24
CA ASN A 193 14.45 -9.51 8.35
C ASN A 193 15.43 -8.93 9.38
N PHE A 194 15.55 -9.52 10.57
CA PHE A 194 16.49 -9.05 11.58
C PHE A 194 17.96 -9.18 11.13
N LYS A 195 18.33 -10.24 10.41
CA LYS A 195 19.66 -10.38 9.79
C LYS A 195 19.92 -9.25 8.79
N ILE A 196 18.94 -8.92 7.95
CA ILE A 196 19.03 -7.80 6.99
C ILE A 196 19.16 -6.47 7.72
N PHE A 197 18.39 -6.23 8.79
CA PHE A 197 18.46 -5.00 9.57
C PHE A 197 19.84 -4.79 10.19
N ARG A 198 20.45 -5.85 10.74
CA ARG A 198 21.83 -5.80 11.26
C ARG A 198 22.83 -5.46 10.16
N ALA A 199 22.77 -6.14 9.02
CA ALA A 199 23.64 -5.84 7.89
C ALA A 199 23.46 -4.40 7.37
N ASN A 200 22.23 -3.87 7.37
CA ASN A 200 21.97 -2.48 6.99
C ASN A 200 22.51 -1.49 8.03
N LEU A 201 22.38 -1.81 9.32
CA LEU A 201 22.94 -1.02 10.40
C LEU A 201 24.47 -0.95 10.32
N GLU A 202 25.14 -2.08 10.09
CA GLU A 202 26.60 -2.14 9.89
C GLU A 202 27.05 -1.25 8.72
N LYS A 203 26.33 -1.29 7.59
CA LYS A 203 26.62 -0.41 6.44
C LYS A 203 26.47 1.08 6.78
N ILE A 204 25.52 1.44 7.64
CA ILE A 204 25.31 2.84 8.06
C ILE A 204 26.41 3.25 9.06
N GLN A 205 26.72 2.39 10.03
CA GLN A 205 27.78 2.60 11.01
C GLN A 205 29.16 2.73 10.35
N ALA A 206 29.37 2.10 9.19
CA ALA A 206 30.61 2.25 8.43
C ALA A 206 30.92 3.71 8.03
N PHE A 207 29.94 4.61 8.01
CA PHE A 207 30.13 6.05 7.76
C PHE A 207 30.44 6.88 9.00
N ILE A 208 30.41 6.28 10.18
CA ILE A 208 30.57 6.95 11.46
C ILE A 208 31.94 6.56 12.04
N ASN A 209 32.65 7.54 12.59
CA ASN A 209 33.90 7.31 13.32
C ASN A 209 33.58 6.69 14.68
N ASN A 210 34.34 5.66 15.07
CA ASN A 210 34.29 5.07 16.41
C ASN A 210 34.69 6.08 17.48
#